data_AF-A0A2G6GQV2-F1
#
_entry.id   AF-A0A2G6GQV2-F1
#
_cell.length_a   1.000
_cell.length_b   1.000
_cell.length_c   1.000
_cell.angle_alpha   90.00
_cell.angle_beta   90.00
_cell.angle_gamma   90.00
#
_symmetry.space_group_name_H-M   'P 1'
#
loop_
_entity.id
_entity.type
_entity.pdbx_description
1 polymer ?
#
loop_
_entity_poly.entity_id
_entity_poly.type
_entity_poly.pdbx_seq_one_letter_code
_entity_poly.pdbx_strand_id
1 'polypeptide(L)'
;MSFQWFKYLLFVMLSVCVSRVWAQEKDLQLWADVSVDMKLHKAWKVSAAIGSRYQENIAILQQKYGEVGAYYSWRKHWRVGMQYRYVMRAYPMSRHLHRYAIDISYKYKWHRWRATWRERVQYKVRGGNRIIPFCSG
;
A
#
# COMPACT_ATOMS: atom_id res chain seq x y z
N MET A 1 27.61 5.83 -55.84
CA MET A 1 26.81 6.73 -54.97
C MET A 1 25.46 6.08 -54.63
N SER A 2 25.42 5.02 -53.80
CA SER A 2 24.16 4.28 -53.53
C SER A 2 23.96 3.89 -52.05
N PHE A 3 25.03 3.79 -51.26
CA PHE A 3 24.94 3.24 -49.90
C PHE A 3 24.50 4.22 -48.81
N GLN A 4 24.50 5.54 -49.07
CA GLN A 4 24.10 6.53 -48.07
C GLN A 4 22.58 6.59 -47.88
N TRP A 5 21.81 6.44 -48.96
CA TRP A 5 20.35 6.51 -48.90
C TRP A 5 19.74 5.33 -48.11
N PHE A 6 20.39 4.16 -48.14
CA PHE A 6 19.99 2.99 -47.35
C PHE A 6 20.06 3.25 -45.84
N LYS A 7 21.04 4.04 -45.36
CA LYS A 7 21.15 4.41 -43.94
C LYS A 7 20.00 5.32 -43.50
N TYR A 8 19.61 6.27 -44.34
CA TYR A 8 18.47 7.16 -44.05
C TYR A 8 17.14 6.40 -44.10
N LEU A 9 16.99 5.45 -45.04
CA LEU A 9 15.81 4.61 -45.15
C LEU A 9 15.67 3.68 -43.93
N LEU A 10 16.78 3.08 -43.49
CA LEU A 10 16.82 2.28 -42.26
C LEU A 10 16.50 3.12 -41.01
N PHE A 11 17.01 4.36 -40.93
CA PHE A 11 16.73 5.28 -39.83
C PHE A 11 15.26 5.71 -39.78
N VAL A 12 14.64 6.00 -40.93
CA VAL A 12 13.21 6.30 -41.02
C VAL A 12 12.37 5.08 -40.64
N MET A 13 12.74 3.88 -41.10
CA MET A 13 12.06 2.63 -40.72
C MET A 13 12.15 2.34 -39.21
N LEU A 14 13.31 2.56 -38.60
CA LEU A 14 13.51 2.45 -37.15
C LEU A 14 12.68 3.49 -36.38
N SER A 15 12.61 4.73 -36.87
CA SER A 15 11.80 5.79 -36.27
C SER A 15 10.30 5.48 -36.31
N VAL A 16 9.80 4.94 -37.42
CA VAL A 16 8.38 4.52 -37.55
C VAL A 16 8.06 3.35 -36.64
N CYS A 17 8.99 2.41 -36.40
CA CYS A 17 8.80 1.29 -35.47
C CYS A 17 8.66 1.74 -34.00
N VAL A 18 9.30 2.84 -33.59
CA VAL A 18 9.22 3.36 -32.20
C VAL A 18 7.89 4.07 -31.93
N SER A 19 7.13 4.48 -32.95
CA SER A 19 5.88 5.24 -32.76
C SER A 19 4.69 4.42 -32.21
N ARG A 20 4.78 3.08 -32.21
CA ARG A 20 3.71 2.20 -31.72
C ARG A 20 3.99 1.69 -30.31
N VAL A 21 4.16 2.60 -29.36
CA VAL A 21 4.21 2.23 -27.92
C VAL A 21 2.78 2.09 -27.41
N TRP A 22 2.23 0.88 -27.49
CA TRP A 22 0.95 0.47 -26.88
C TRP A 22 1.10 0.19 -25.37
N ALA A 23 2.04 0.85 -24.71
CA ALA A 23 2.36 0.63 -23.29
C ALA A 23 1.67 1.62 -22.34
N GLN A 24 0.66 2.37 -22.81
CA GLN A 24 -0.20 3.12 -21.89
C GLN A 24 -1.00 2.11 -21.06
N GLU A 25 -0.55 1.93 -19.82
CA GLU A 25 -1.26 1.11 -18.86
C GLU A 25 -2.67 1.66 -18.64
N LYS A 26 -3.68 0.83 -18.91
CA LYS A 26 -5.09 1.24 -18.78
C LYS A 26 -5.57 1.21 -17.33
N ASP A 27 -4.77 0.64 -16.44
CA ASP A 27 -5.09 0.40 -15.03
C ASP A 27 -4.17 1.17 -14.06
N LEU A 28 -3.94 2.47 -14.32
CA LEU A 28 -3.22 3.27 -13.35
C LEU A 28 -4.05 3.45 -12.07
N GLN A 29 -3.51 2.95 -10.96
CA GLN A 29 -4.09 3.08 -9.62
C GLN A 29 -3.20 3.97 -8.76
N LEU A 30 -3.80 4.99 -8.14
CA LEU A 30 -3.09 5.92 -7.27
C LEU A 30 -3.51 5.71 -5.82
N TRP A 31 -2.53 5.57 -4.94
CA TRP A 31 -2.72 5.53 -3.49
C TRP A 31 -2.10 6.80 -2.93
N ALA A 32 -2.90 7.63 -2.29
CA ALA A 32 -2.45 8.86 -1.67
C ALA A 32 -2.79 8.79 -0.18
N ASP A 33 -1.78 8.87 0.68
CA ASP A 33 -1.96 8.84 2.12
C ASP A 33 -1.08 9.86 2.84
N VAL A 34 -1.60 10.34 3.97
CA VAL A 34 -0.92 11.24 4.89
C VAL A 34 -1.01 10.61 6.26
N SER A 35 0.14 10.36 6.87
CA SER A 35 0.25 9.74 8.20
C SER A 35 1.06 10.59 9.15
N VAL A 36 0.60 10.67 10.40
CA VAL A 36 1.28 11.31 11.51
C VAL A 36 1.60 10.25 12.56
N ASP A 37 2.87 10.23 12.97
CA ASP A 37 3.42 9.28 13.93
C ASP A 37 3.90 10.02 15.18
N MET A 38 3.17 9.90 16.28
CA MET A 38 3.50 10.53 17.55
C MET A 38 4.14 9.52 18.50
N LYS A 39 5.39 9.77 18.90
CA LYS A 39 6.05 9.01 19.99
C LYS A 39 5.74 9.69 21.32
N LEU A 40 4.79 9.12 22.07
CA LEU A 40 4.43 9.63 23.40
C LEU A 40 5.52 9.30 24.44
N HIS A 41 6.08 8.10 24.36
CA HIS A 41 7.16 7.65 25.24
C HIS A 41 8.13 6.76 24.47
N LYS A 42 9.25 6.40 25.07
CA LYS A 42 10.21 5.43 24.48
C LYS A 42 9.59 4.07 24.15
N ALA A 43 8.51 3.71 24.84
CA ALA A 43 7.76 2.47 24.65
C ALA A 43 6.49 2.65 23.81
N TRP A 44 5.83 3.81 23.90
CA TRP A 44 4.52 4.05 23.27
C TRP A 44 4.64 4.91 22.02
N LYS A 45 4.04 4.44 20.93
CA LYS A 45 3.85 5.19 19.69
C LYS A 45 2.39 5.13 19.30
N VAL A 46 1.82 6.28 18.94
CA VAL A 46 0.50 6.38 18.32
C VAL A 46 0.69 6.82 16.87
N SER A 47 -0.13 6.27 15.98
CA SER A 47 -0.17 6.67 14.57
C SER A 47 -1.60 7.05 14.20
N ALA A 48 -1.74 8.09 13.39
CA ALA A 48 -2.99 8.41 12.71
C ALA A 48 -2.68 8.57 11.22
N ALA A 49 -3.53 8.02 10.35
CA ALA A 49 -3.36 8.16 8.91
C ALA A 49 -4.71 8.37 8.24
N ILE A 50 -4.72 9.20 7.21
CA ILE A 50 -5.85 9.35 6.30
C ILE A 50 -5.35 9.09 4.89
N GLY A 51 -6.19 8.50 4.05
CA GLY A 51 -5.80 8.26 2.67
C GLY A 51 -6.96 8.00 1.74
N SER A 52 -6.68 8.09 0.46
CA SER A 52 -7.58 7.76 -0.63
C SER A 52 -6.90 6.86 -1.65
N ARG A 53 -7.70 6.05 -2.33
CA ARG A 53 -7.27 5.23 -3.44
C ARG A 53 -8.14 5.54 -4.65
N TYR A 54 -7.47 5.82 -5.77
CA TYR A 54 -8.07 6.04 -7.07
C TYR A 54 -7.73 4.87 -7.99
N GLN A 55 -8.63 4.55 -8.90
CA GLN A 55 -8.48 3.52 -9.93
C GLN A 55 -8.88 4.08 -11.30
N GLU A 56 -8.68 3.28 -12.35
CA GLU A 56 -9.03 3.63 -13.73
C GLU A 56 -8.44 4.97 -14.16
N ASN A 57 -7.10 5.07 -14.15
CA ASN A 57 -6.37 6.27 -14.53
C ASN A 57 -6.68 7.49 -13.65
N ILE A 58 -6.81 7.25 -12.34
CA ILE A 58 -7.13 8.28 -11.31
C ILE A 58 -8.56 8.84 -11.44
N ALA A 59 -9.34 8.41 -12.44
CA ALA A 59 -10.67 8.94 -12.68
C ALA A 59 -11.66 8.57 -11.57
N ILE A 60 -11.57 7.36 -11.01
CA ILE A 60 -12.53 6.86 -10.03
C ILE A 60 -11.92 6.83 -8.64
N LEU A 61 -12.54 7.57 -7.71
CA LEU A 61 -12.27 7.41 -6.28
C LEU A 61 -12.87 6.08 -5.80
N GLN A 62 -12.02 5.09 -5.55
CA GLN A 62 -12.46 3.77 -5.11
C GLN A 62 -12.79 3.76 -3.60
N GLN A 63 -11.89 4.31 -2.78
CA GLN A 63 -12.05 4.28 -1.32
C GLN A 63 -11.30 5.42 -0.63
N LYS A 64 -11.83 5.84 0.52
CA LYS A 64 -11.17 6.69 1.51
C LYS A 64 -11.05 5.91 2.81
N TYR A 65 -10.00 6.15 3.57
CA TYR A 65 -9.82 5.53 4.88
C TYR A 65 -9.24 6.49 5.90
N GLY A 66 -9.60 6.24 7.16
CA GLY A 66 -8.93 6.78 8.33
C GLY A 66 -8.41 5.61 9.17
N GLU A 67 -7.16 5.66 9.61
CA GLU A 67 -6.52 4.68 10.45
C GLU A 67 -5.97 5.33 11.71
N VAL A 68 -6.15 4.66 12.83
CA VAL A 68 -5.46 4.96 14.09
C VAL A 68 -4.79 3.70 14.59
N GLY A 69 -3.61 3.85 15.18
CA GLY A 69 -2.82 2.74 15.68
C GLY A 69 -2.11 3.09 16.97
N ALA A 70 -2.02 2.12 17.88
CA ALA A 70 -1.25 2.22 19.10
C ALA A 70 -0.23 1.08 19.11
N TYR A 71 1.01 1.40 19.46
CA TYR A 71 2.11 0.44 19.49
C TYR A 71 2.87 0.55 20.80
N TYR A 72 3.10 -0.60 21.41
CA TYR A 72 3.91 -0.76 22.59
C TYR A 72 5.18 -1.53 22.25
N SER A 73 6.34 -0.97 22.58
CA SER A 73 7.65 -1.56 22.37
C SER A 73 8.27 -1.93 23.71
N TRP A 74 8.46 -3.23 23.94
CA TRP A 74 9.07 -3.75 25.15
C TRP A 74 10.53 -4.15 24.91
N ARG A 75 11.44 -3.53 25.68
CA ARG A 75 12.90 -3.74 25.66
C ARG A 75 13.53 -3.73 24.25
N LYS A 76 12.99 -2.98 23.28
CA LYS A 76 13.42 -2.88 21.87
C LYS A 76 13.32 -4.18 21.03
N HIS A 77 13.06 -5.33 21.65
CA HIS A 77 12.99 -6.63 20.97
C HIS A 77 11.54 -6.95 20.60
N TRP A 78 10.62 -6.77 21.52
CA TRP A 78 9.20 -7.05 21.30
C TRP A 78 8.45 -5.77 20.97
N ARG A 79 7.55 -5.86 20.00
CA ARG A 79 6.61 -4.79 19.68
C ARG A 79 5.25 -5.39 19.39
N VAL A 80 4.27 -4.92 20.14
CA VAL A 80 2.86 -5.23 19.96
C VAL A 80 2.17 -3.97 19.44
N GLY A 81 1.28 -4.14 18.47
CA GLY A 81 0.52 -3.07 17.86
C GLY A 81 -0.94 -3.46 17.75
N MET A 82 -1.81 -2.48 17.95
CA MET A 82 -3.23 -2.58 17.64
C MET A 82 -3.59 -1.45 16.70
N GLN A 83 -4.35 -1.75 15.65
CA GLN A 83 -4.74 -0.80 14.62
C GLN A 83 -6.24 -0.92 14.36
N TYR A 84 -6.87 0.23 14.21
CA TYR A 84 -8.24 0.35 13.75
C TYR A 84 -8.25 1.21 12.48
N ARG A 85 -8.79 0.68 11.40
CA ARG A 85 -9.00 1.40 10.15
C ARG A 85 -10.47 1.38 9.79
N TYR A 86 -11.03 2.58 9.63
CA TYR A 86 -12.31 2.79 8.98
C TYR A 86 -12.11 3.02 7.49
N VAL A 87 -12.85 2.31 6.65
CA VAL A 87 -12.78 2.43 5.20
C VAL A 87 -14.17 2.72 4.66
N MET A 88 -14.29 3.82 3.92
CA MET A 88 -15.47 4.14 3.13
C MET A 88 -15.13 3.86 1.66
N ARG A 89 -15.73 2.81 1.10
CA ARG A 89 -15.69 2.57 -0.35
C ARG A 89 -16.75 3.41 -1.01
N ALA A 90 -16.37 4.18 -2.03
CA ALA A 90 -17.30 5.01 -2.79
C ALA A 90 -17.79 4.29 -4.07
N TYR A 91 -16.96 3.40 -4.65
CA TYR A 91 -17.27 2.65 -5.87
C TYR A 91 -17.05 1.14 -5.68
N PRO A 92 -17.88 0.25 -6.29
CA PRO A 92 -19.10 0.51 -7.07
C PRO A 92 -20.36 0.76 -6.22
N MET A 93 -20.29 0.57 -4.90
CA MET A 93 -21.40 0.86 -4.00
C MET A 93 -20.85 1.39 -2.68
N SER A 94 -21.52 2.39 -2.11
CA SER A 94 -21.13 2.97 -0.82
C SER A 94 -21.14 1.89 0.25
N ARG A 95 -19.96 1.61 0.82
CA ARG A 95 -19.80 0.59 1.86
C ARG A 95 -18.86 1.07 2.94
N HIS A 96 -19.27 0.83 4.18
CA HIS A 96 -18.48 1.08 5.37
C HIS A 96 -17.85 -0.24 5.83
N LEU A 97 -16.52 -0.24 5.98
CA LEU A 97 -15.78 -1.37 6.51
C LEU A 97 -14.96 -0.92 7.72
N HIS A 98 -14.99 -1.76 8.75
CA HIS A 98 -14.17 -1.62 9.94
C HIS A 98 -13.11 -2.71 9.88
N ARG A 99 -11.85 -2.33 9.98
CA ARG A 99 -10.73 -3.27 10.00
C ARG A 99 -9.96 -3.12 11.31
N TYR A 100 -9.91 -4.21 12.06
CA TYR A 100 -9.11 -4.33 13.26
C TYR A 100 -7.88 -5.18 12.93
N ALA A 101 -6.71 -4.77 13.39
CA ALA A 101 -5.50 -5.54 13.24
C ALA A 101 -4.71 -5.56 14.54
N ILE A 102 -4.17 -6.73 14.86
CA ILE A 102 -3.20 -6.92 15.94
C ILE A 102 -1.90 -7.37 15.28
N ASP A 103 -0.83 -6.65 15.59
CA ASP A 103 0.53 -6.90 15.11
C ASP A 103 1.40 -7.32 16.30
N ILE A 104 2.11 -8.43 16.15
CA ILE A 104 3.15 -8.86 17.09
C ILE A 104 4.43 -8.98 16.29
N SER A 105 5.50 -8.37 16.79
CA SER A 105 6.80 -8.45 16.14
C SER A 105 7.92 -8.62 17.14
N TYR A 106 8.88 -9.46 16.78
CA TYR A 106 10.09 -9.73 17.54
C TYR A 106 11.31 -9.43 16.66
N LYS A 107 12.25 -8.66 17.21
CA LYS A 107 13.50 -8.29 16.56
C LYS A 107 14.65 -8.86 17.36
N TYR A 108 15.41 -9.75 16.73
CA TYR A 108 16.64 -10.30 17.27
C TYR A 108 17.83 -9.75 16.49
N LYS A 109 18.82 -9.22 17.21
CA LYS A 109 20.05 -8.69 16.62
C LYS A 109 21.23 -9.46 17.20
N TRP A 110 21.92 -10.24 16.37
CA TRP A 110 23.13 -10.94 16.74
C TRP A 110 24.28 -10.54 15.82
N HIS A 111 25.25 -9.80 16.37
CA HIS A 111 26.35 -9.19 15.62
C HIS A 111 25.85 -8.41 14.38
N ARG A 112 26.19 -8.88 13.17
CA ARG A 112 25.77 -8.29 11.88
C ARG A 112 24.40 -8.80 11.40
N TRP A 113 23.88 -9.87 11.99
CA TRP A 113 22.62 -10.49 11.61
C TRP A 113 21.43 -9.83 12.33
N ARG A 114 20.37 -9.58 11.56
CA ARG A 114 19.07 -9.10 12.07
C ARG A 114 17.98 -10.06 11.63
N ALA A 115 17.42 -10.81 12.56
CA ALA A 115 16.22 -11.59 12.35
C ALA A 115 15.01 -10.78 12.83
N THR A 116 13.96 -10.72 12.02
CA THR A 116 12.69 -10.11 12.41
C THR A 116 11.59 -11.11 12.14
N TRP A 117 10.86 -11.47 13.20
CA TRP A 117 9.63 -12.23 13.10
C TRP A 117 8.45 -11.28 13.31
N ARG A 118 7.41 -11.42 12.50
CA ARG A 118 6.22 -10.57 12.58
C ARG A 118 4.99 -11.39 12.22
N GLU A 119 4.03 -11.39 13.12
CA GLU A 119 2.70 -11.93 12.92
C GLU A 119 1.68 -10.80 12.92
N ARG A 120 0.66 -10.96 12.08
CA ARG A 120 -0.42 -9.99 11.96
C ARG A 120 -1.73 -10.71 11.76
N VAL A 121 -2.64 -10.50 12.71
CA VAL A 121 -4.01 -10.99 12.62
C VAL A 121 -4.91 -9.82 12.25
N GLN A 122 -5.68 -9.95 11.16
CA GLN A 122 -6.60 -8.91 10.71
C GLN A 122 -8.04 -9.42 10.63
N TYR A 123 -8.95 -8.59 11.14
CA TYR A 123 -10.39 -8.81 11.09
C TYR A 123 -11.05 -7.67 10.34
N LYS A 124 -11.79 -8.00 9.28
CA LYS A 124 -12.61 -7.05 8.54
C LYS A 124 -14.08 -7.31 8.82
N VAL A 125 -14.76 -6.31 9.37
CA VAL A 125 -16.20 -6.30 9.60
C VAL A 125 -16.83 -5.38 8.56
N ARG A 126 -17.76 -5.92 7.79
CA ARG A 126 -18.60 -5.14 6.87
C ARG A 126 -19.83 -4.65 7.66
N GLY A 127 -20.25 -3.40 7.46
CA GLY A 127 -21.58 -2.95 7.88
C GLY A 127 -22.64 -3.87 7.26
N GLY A 128 -23.20 -4.78 8.07
CA GLY A 128 -23.95 -5.95 7.61
C GLY A 128 -23.21 -7.28 7.88
N ASN A 129 -23.09 -7.63 9.16
CA ASN A 129 -22.92 -8.98 9.76
C ASN A 129 -22.00 -10.04 9.10
N ARG A 130 -21.04 -9.68 8.25
CA ARG A 130 -20.09 -10.64 7.65
C ARG A 130 -18.66 -10.39 8.12
N ILE A 131 -18.13 -11.34 8.88
CA ILE A 131 -16.74 -11.38 9.36
C ILE A 131 -15.88 -12.04 8.28
N ILE A 132 -14.79 -11.38 7.87
CA ILE A 132 -13.80 -11.98 6.96
C ILE A 132 -12.47 -12.03 7.72
N PRO A 133 -12.06 -13.22 8.22
CA PRO A 133 -10.73 -13.40 8.79
C PRO A 133 -9.70 -13.33 7.66
N PHE A 134 -8.65 -12.53 7.84
CA PHE A 134 -7.52 -12.48 6.92
C PHE A 134 -6.23 -12.67 7.72
N CYS A 135 -5.66 -13.87 7.63
CA CYS A 135 -4.33 -14.17 8.11
C CYS A 135 -3.34 -13.87 6.97
N SER A 136 -2.43 -12.92 7.17
CA SER A 136 -1.28 -12.72 6.27
C SER A 136 -0.08 -13.43 6.90
N GLY A 137 0.32 -14.57 6.33
CA GLY A 137 1.60 -15.23 6.60
C GLY A 137 2.67 -14.75 5.65
#